data_AF-A0A1R0WY73-F1
#
_entry.id   AF-A0A1R0WY73-F1
#
_cell.length_a   1.000
_cell.length_b   1.000
_cell.length_c   1.000
_cell.angle_alpha   90.00
_cell.angle_beta   90.00
_cell.angle_gamma   90.00
#
_symmetry.space_group_name_H-M   'P 1'
#
loop_
_entity.id
_entity.type
_entity.pdbx_description
1 polymer ?
#
loop_
_entity_poly.entity_id
_entity_poly.type
_entity_poly.pdbx_seq_one_letter_code
_entity_poly.pdbx_strand_id
1 'polypeptide(L)'
;MNSPTPNQRALTYSQQSIIASRVTIPKQAPYYVQRIRLMSKLMDENRAKVTLIAASAGFGKTTLAAEWARTHSDEVAWLSLELADNHLVRFWLSLHTAIERIFQPYANR
;
A
#
# COMPACT_ATOMS: atom_id res chain seq x y z
N MET A 1 11.31 -32.55 15.23
CA MET A 1 10.66 -31.23 15.32
C MET A 1 10.97 -30.51 14.02
N ASN A 2 10.19 -30.79 12.97
CA ASN A 2 10.56 -30.46 11.59
C ASN A 2 10.13 -29.02 11.28
N SER A 3 11.04 -28.07 11.40
CA SER A 3 10.81 -26.73 10.87
C SER A 3 10.70 -26.81 9.34
N PRO A 4 9.66 -26.24 8.73
CA PRO A 4 9.50 -26.29 7.28
C PRO A 4 10.67 -25.58 6.60
N THR A 5 11.20 -26.20 5.55
CA THR A 5 12.30 -25.68 4.74
C THR A 5 11.87 -24.40 4.02
N PRO A 6 12.81 -23.50 3.63
CA PRO A 6 12.49 -22.23 2.97
C PRO A 6 11.56 -22.37 1.74
N ASN A 7 11.70 -23.44 0.95
CA ASN A 7 10.85 -23.71 -0.21
C ASN A 7 9.40 -24.08 0.16
N GLN A 8 9.18 -24.79 1.27
CA GLN A 8 7.83 -25.15 1.71
C GLN A 8 7.04 -23.92 2.21
N ARG A 9 7.73 -22.96 2.83
CA ARG A 9 7.12 -21.68 3.25
C ARG A 9 6.73 -20.83 2.04
N ALA A 10 7.59 -20.75 1.03
CA ALA A 10 7.32 -20.01 -0.21
C ALA A 10 6.05 -20.50 -0.92
N LEU A 11 5.91 -21.82 -1.06
CA LEU A 11 4.72 -22.46 -1.65
C LEU A 11 3.44 -22.21 -0.85
N THR A 12 3.57 -22.07 0.48
CA THR A 12 2.43 -21.74 1.35
C THR A 12 1.95 -20.31 1.11
N TYR A 13 2.85 -19.34 0.93
CA TYR A 13 2.47 -17.95 0.65
C TYR A 13 1.80 -17.79 -0.72
N SER A 14 2.25 -18.50 -1.76
CA SER A 14 1.61 -18.44 -3.08
C SER A 14 0.16 -18.94 -3.10
N GLN A 15 -0.24 -19.74 -2.09
CA GLN A 15 -1.61 -20.24 -1.93
C GLN A 15 -2.47 -19.31 -1.05
N GLN A 16 -1.87 -18.32 -0.38
CA GLN A 16 -2.61 -17.37 0.47
C GLN A 16 -3.13 -16.22 -0.39
N SER A 17 -4.46 -16.05 -0.42
CA SER A 17 -5.07 -14.91 -1.10
C SER A 17 -4.79 -13.61 -0.34
N ILE A 18 -4.36 -12.59 -1.07
CA ILE A 18 -4.17 -11.25 -0.50
C ILE A 18 -5.53 -10.59 -0.33
N ILE A 19 -5.83 -10.14 0.89
CA ILE A 19 -7.07 -9.46 1.22
C ILE A 19 -7.13 -8.13 0.44
N ALA A 20 -8.24 -7.89 -0.27
CA ALA A 20 -8.40 -6.74 -1.15
C ALA A 20 -8.19 -5.38 -0.43
N SER A 21 -8.57 -5.27 0.85
CA SER A 21 -8.40 -4.06 1.65
C SER A 21 -6.94 -3.67 1.89
N ARG A 22 -6.00 -4.62 1.77
CA ARG A 22 -4.57 -4.36 1.91
C ARG A 22 -3.96 -3.68 0.70
N VAL A 23 -4.58 -3.83 -0.46
CA VAL A 23 -4.06 -3.36 -1.74
C VAL A 23 -5.02 -2.43 -2.48
N THR A 24 -5.98 -1.88 -1.73
CA THR A 24 -6.92 -0.87 -2.22
C THR A 24 -6.76 0.40 -1.39
N ILE A 25 -6.76 1.56 -2.04
CA ILE A 25 -6.72 2.85 -1.35
C ILE A 25 -7.96 2.96 -0.42
N PRO A 26 -7.78 3.12 0.91
CA PRO A 26 -8.90 3.14 1.86
C PRO A 26 -9.87 4.29 1.59
N LYS A 27 -11.18 4.00 1.50
CA LYS A 27 -12.23 5.01 1.25
C LYS A 27 -12.10 6.21 2.19
N GLN A 28 -12.29 7.42 1.65
CA GLN A 28 -12.37 8.63 2.47
C GLN A 28 -13.63 8.58 3.33
N ALA A 29 -13.51 9.03 4.58
CA ALA A 29 -14.66 9.19 5.45
C ALA A 29 -15.57 10.32 4.92
N PRO A 30 -16.90 10.24 5.13
CA PRO A 30 -17.83 11.27 4.67
C PRO A 30 -17.52 12.67 5.21
N TYR A 31 -17.02 12.75 6.45
CA TYR A 31 -16.67 14.01 7.14
C TYR A 31 -15.16 14.24 7.15
N TYR A 32 -14.56 14.29 5.96
CA TYR A 32 -13.13 14.53 5.82
C TYR A 32 -12.78 16.02 5.78
N VAL A 33 -11.78 16.43 6.56
CA VAL A 33 -11.21 17.79 6.50
C VAL A 33 -9.92 17.75 5.69
N GLN A 34 -9.91 18.45 4.56
CA GLN A 34 -8.72 18.57 3.70
C GLN A 34 -7.55 19.21 4.45
N ARG A 35 -6.38 18.59 4.35
CA ARG A 35 -5.15 19.07 5.00
C ARG A 35 -4.23 19.75 4.00
N ILE A 36 -4.73 20.83 3.38
CA ILE A 36 -4.09 21.55 2.26
C ILE A 36 -2.58 21.75 2.49
N ARG A 37 -2.17 22.29 3.64
CA ARG A 37 -0.76 22.54 3.96
C ARG A 37 0.12 21.28 3.92
N LEU A 38 -0.39 20.14 4.38
CA LEU A 38 0.35 18.87 4.32
C LEU A 38 0.32 18.28 2.92
N MET A 39 -0.80 18.46 2.20
CA MET A 39 -0.93 18.01 0.83
C MET A 39 0.06 18.72 -0.10
N SER A 40 0.18 20.04 0.01
CA SER A 40 1.17 20.81 -0.75
C SER A 40 2.60 20.32 -0.52
N LYS A 41 2.94 19.90 0.71
CA LYS A 41 4.26 19.31 1.00
C LYS A 41 4.47 17.94 0.38
N LEU A 42 3.41 17.12 0.25
CA LEU A 42 3.47 15.81 -0.38
C LEU A 42 3.47 15.89 -1.91
N MET A 43 2.91 16.97 -2.46
CA MET A 43 2.86 17.24 -3.89
C MET A 43 4.08 18.02 -4.41
N ASP A 44 4.99 18.46 -3.53
CA ASP A 44 6.21 19.15 -3.92
C ASP A 44 7.04 18.29 -4.90
N GLU A 45 7.39 18.86 -6.05
CA GLU A 45 8.14 18.20 -7.12
C GLU A 45 9.59 17.90 -6.69
N ASN A 46 10.12 18.64 -5.71
CA ASN A 46 11.44 18.40 -5.13
C ASN A 46 11.42 17.34 -4.01
N ARG A 47 10.37 16.52 -3.93
CA ARG A 47 10.27 15.46 -2.92
C ARG A 47 11.39 14.44 -3.04
N ALA A 48 11.79 13.91 -1.88
CA ALA A 48 12.66 12.75 -1.83
C ALA A 48 11.98 11.53 -2.47
N LYS A 49 12.79 10.57 -2.96
CA LYS A 49 12.29 9.29 -3.50
C LYS A 49 11.45 8.49 -2.49
N VAL A 50 11.65 8.75 -1.19
CA VAL A 50 10.92 8.12 -0.09
C VAL A 50 10.46 9.20 0.87
N THR A 51 9.16 9.25 1.14
CA THR A 51 8.54 10.18 2.08
C THR A 51 7.90 9.42 3.23
N LEU A 52 8.28 9.74 4.47
CA LEU A 52 7.71 9.14 5.68
C LEU A 52 6.68 10.07 6.32
N ILE A 53 5.44 9.60 6.48
CA ILE A 53 4.39 10.29 7.24
C ILE A 53 4.37 9.73 8.67
N ALA A 54 4.98 10.46 9.61
CA ALA A 54 5.03 10.08 11.03
C ALA A 54 4.13 10.97 11.90
N ALA A 55 3.34 10.34 12.76
CA ALA A 55 2.46 10.97 13.76
C ALA A 55 1.89 9.90 14.70
N SER A 56 1.33 10.29 15.85
CA SER A 56 0.67 9.37 16.78
C SER A 56 -0.57 8.69 16.16
N ALA A 57 -1.06 7.63 16.79
CA ALA A 57 -2.32 6.99 16.39
C ALA A 57 -3.47 8.01 16.41
N GLY A 58 -4.43 7.89 15.48
CA GLY A 58 -5.56 8.82 15.37
C GLY A 58 -5.28 10.14 14.62
N PHE A 59 -4.03 10.51 14.35
CA PHE A 59 -3.71 11.78 13.67
C PHE A 59 -4.01 11.82 12.17
N GLY A 60 -4.60 10.76 11.58
CA GLY A 60 -5.03 10.75 10.18
C GLY A 60 -3.92 10.50 9.15
N LYS A 61 -2.84 9.80 9.52
CA LYS A 61 -1.73 9.45 8.59
C LYS A 61 -2.22 8.73 7.35
N THR A 62 -2.98 7.65 7.55
CA THR A 62 -3.57 6.84 6.46
C THR A 62 -4.55 7.68 5.64
N THR A 63 -5.29 8.58 6.28
CA THR A 63 -6.22 9.48 5.60
C THR A 63 -5.49 10.46 4.69
N LEU A 64 -4.40 11.06 5.15
CA LEU A 64 -3.56 11.96 4.36
C LEU A 64 -2.91 11.23 3.18
N ALA A 65 -2.37 10.03 3.41
CA ALA A 65 -1.79 9.20 2.34
C ALA A 65 -2.84 8.79 1.29
N ALA A 66 -4.06 8.45 1.73
CA ALA A 66 -5.16 8.11 0.84
C ALA A 66 -5.67 9.33 0.04
N GLU A 67 -5.71 10.52 0.65
CA GLU A 67 -6.04 11.76 -0.07
C GLU A 67 -4.96 12.06 -1.12
N TRP A 68 -3.68 11.95 -0.76
CA TRP A 68 -2.58 12.13 -1.71
C TRP A 68 -2.68 11.14 -2.87
N ALA A 69 -2.86 9.86 -2.58
CA ALA A 69 -2.96 8.82 -3.60
C ALA A 69 -4.12 9.02 -4.59
N ARG A 70 -5.23 9.63 -4.16
CA ARG A 70 -6.37 9.94 -5.04
C ARG A 70 -6.21 11.21 -5.85
N THR A 71 -5.43 12.15 -5.35
CA THR A 71 -5.25 13.47 -5.97
C THR A 71 -4.01 13.52 -6.85
N HIS A 72 -3.13 12.51 -6.74
CA HIS A 72 -1.99 12.36 -7.64
C HIS A 72 -2.46 12.00 -9.05
N SER A 73 -1.79 12.55 -10.06
CA SER A 73 -2.12 12.34 -11.47
C SER A 73 -1.70 10.96 -11.98
N ASP A 74 -0.70 10.36 -11.36
CA ASP A 74 -0.14 9.07 -11.76
C ASP A 74 -0.86 7.92 -11.05
N GLU A 75 -0.76 6.72 -11.62
CA GLU A 75 -1.27 5.48 -11.00
C GLU A 75 -0.54 5.18 -9.67
N VAL A 76 -1.31 4.94 -8.61
CA VAL A 76 -0.76 4.68 -7.27
C VAL A 76 -1.09 3.27 -6.80
N ALA A 77 -0.05 2.44 -6.69
CA ALA A 77 -0.15 1.15 -6.02
C ALA A 77 -0.21 1.35 -4.50
N TRP A 78 -1.22 0.79 -3.85
CA TRP A 78 -1.38 0.83 -2.39
C TRP A 78 -0.97 -0.51 -1.78
N LEU A 79 -0.21 -0.49 -0.69
CA LEU A 79 0.11 -1.69 0.09
C LEU A 79 0.10 -1.39 1.60
N SER A 80 -0.83 -2.01 2.32
CA SER A 80 -0.86 -2.04 3.78
C SER A 80 -0.01 -3.21 4.28
N LEU A 81 1.09 -2.88 4.95
CA LEU A 81 2.01 -3.86 5.53
C LEU A 81 1.50 -4.38 6.88
N GLU A 82 1.71 -5.67 7.10
CA GLU A 82 1.45 -6.40 8.34
C GLU A 82 2.74 -7.03 8.87
N LEU A 83 2.75 -7.44 10.14
CA LEU A 83 3.91 -8.05 10.78
C LEU A 83 4.45 -9.27 9.99
N ALA A 84 3.55 -10.05 9.40
CA ALA A 84 3.91 -11.25 8.65
C ALA A 84 4.58 -10.94 7.30
N ASP A 85 4.54 -9.70 6.81
CA ASP A 85 5.27 -9.29 5.60
C ASP A 85 6.76 -9.07 5.86
N ASN A 86 7.23 -9.22 7.11
CA ASN A 86 8.67 -9.32 7.38
C ASN A 86 9.31 -10.59 6.78
N HIS A 87 8.52 -11.44 6.09
CA HIS A 87 9.01 -12.52 5.27
C HIS A 87 9.14 -12.09 3.79
N LEU A 88 10.36 -12.18 3.25
CA LEU A 88 10.73 -11.70 1.90
C LEU A 88 9.74 -12.13 0.81
N VAL A 89 9.41 -13.43 0.73
CA VAL A 89 8.49 -13.97 -0.29
C VAL A 89 7.09 -13.36 -0.17
N ARG A 90 6.60 -13.16 1.06
CA ARG A 90 5.25 -12.63 1.29
C ARG A 90 5.19 -11.14 0.99
N PHE A 91 6.24 -10.39 1.33
CA PHE A 91 6.38 -8.99 0.94
C PHE A 91 6.33 -8.84 -0.58
N TRP A 92 7.14 -9.60 -1.32
CA TRP A 92 7.18 -9.52 -2.78
C TRP A 92 5.87 -9.94 -3.43
N LEU A 93 5.20 -10.98 -2.93
CA LEU A 93 3.87 -11.36 -3.42
C LEU A 93 2.85 -10.23 -3.20
N SER A 94 2.84 -9.63 -2.01
CA SER A 94 1.94 -8.52 -1.67
C SER A 94 2.20 -7.27 -2.51
N LEU A 95 3.48 -6.96 -2.75
CA LEU A 95 3.90 -5.86 -3.60
C LEU A 95 3.55 -6.11 -5.07
N HIS A 96 3.81 -7.30 -5.59
CA HIS A 96 3.44 -7.70 -6.96
C HIS A 96 1.93 -7.53 -7.17
N THR A 97 1.09 -8.04 -6.27
CA THR A 97 -0.36 -7.90 -6.37
C THR A 97 -0.85 -6.45 -6.29
N ALA A 98 -0.20 -5.60 -5.49
CA ALA A 98 -0.51 -4.17 -5.44
C ALA A 98 -0.19 -3.47 -6.76
N ILE A 99 0.95 -3.81 -7.37
CA ILE A 99 1.38 -3.28 -8.66
C ILE A 99 0.53 -3.82 -9.81
N GLU A 100 0.22 -5.12 -9.82
CA GLU A 100 -0.62 -5.73 -10.86
C GLU A 100 -2.00 -5.07 -10.94
N ARG A 101 -2.58 -4.67 -9.79
CA ARG A 101 -3.87 -3.96 -9.75
C ARG A 101 -3.89 -2.64 -10.51
N ILE A 102 -2.78 -1.90 -10.57
CA ILE A 102 -2.69 -0.66 -11.35
C ILE A 102 -2.40 -0.92 -12.84
N PHE A 103 -1.89 -2.10 -13.19
CA PHE A 103 -1.58 -2.50 -14.58
C PHE A 103 -2.67 -3.35 -15.24
N GLN A 104 -3.61 -3.93 -14.48
CA GLN A 104 -4.79 -4.59 -15.03
C GLN A 104 -5.87 -3.69 -15.72
N PRO A 105 -5.77 -2.35 -15.85
CA PRO A 105 -6.70 -1.59 -16.70
C PRO A 105 -6.69 -1.99 -18.19
N TYR A 106 -5.66 -2.71 -18.66
CA TYR A 106 -5.48 -3.05 -20.08
C TYR A 106 -5.96 -4.46 -20.47
N ALA A 107 -6.37 -5.31 -19.52
CA ALA A 107 -6.72 -6.71 -19.79
C ALA A 107 -8.16 -6.92 -20.32
N ASN A 108 -8.96 -5.85 -20.47
CA ASN A 108 -10.35 -5.89 -20.95
C ASN A 108 -10.62 -4.87 -22.07
N ARG A 109 -9.70 -4.69 -23.02
CA ARG A 109 -9.96 -3.96 -24.27
C ARG A 109 -9.68 -4.81 -25.49
#